data_AF-A0A8T3TD03-F1
#
_entry.id   AF-A0A8T3TD03-F1
#
_cell.length_a   1.000
_cell.length_b   1.000
_cell.length_c   1.000
_cell.angle_alpha   90.00
_cell.angle_beta   90.00
_cell.angle_gamma   90.00
#
_symmetry.space_group_name_H-M   'P 1'
#
loop_
_entity.id
_entity.type
_entity.pdbx_description
1 polymer ?
#
loop_
_entity_poly.entity_id
_entity_poly.type
_entity_poly.pdbx_seq_one_letter_code
_entity_poly.pdbx_strand_id
1 'polypeptide(L)'
;MWDELAPRGMARLLFAEIAATAAPVATLFLVSCGPRVVDLYGGTTKEGGDRRANHLLKWEAFKRCREWGFREYDLWGLPREGIARFKSGFGGREIRYIGAWDLQVDPVGRRMLSAGERGRDMYRRWRYRDVHRPADDGAGIG
;
A
#
# COMPACT_ATOMS: atom_id res chain seq x y z
N MET A 1 -12.81 -13.65 -2.82
CA MET A 1 -12.39 -13.11 -1.49
C MET A 1 -13.58 -12.51 -0.73
N TRP A 2 -14.28 -11.53 -1.31
CA TRP A 2 -15.47 -10.93 -0.67
C TRP A 2 -16.54 -11.99 -0.35
N ASP A 3 -16.93 -12.79 -1.33
CA ASP A 3 -18.01 -13.79 -1.18
C ASP A 3 -17.74 -14.82 -0.08
N GLU A 4 -16.47 -15.08 0.22
CA GLU A 4 -16.06 -16.03 1.26
C GLU A 4 -15.95 -15.40 2.65
N LEU A 5 -15.43 -14.18 2.73
CA LEU A 5 -15.08 -13.54 3.99
C LEU A 5 -16.18 -12.64 4.52
N ALA A 6 -16.95 -11.98 3.65
CA ALA A 6 -17.98 -11.03 4.07
C ALA A 6 -19.13 -11.71 4.84
N PRO A 7 -19.67 -12.88 4.40
CA PRO A 7 -20.71 -13.58 5.15
C PRO A 7 -20.27 -14.02 6.55
N ARG A 8 -18.96 -14.20 6.76
CA ARG A 8 -18.35 -14.57 8.06
C ARG A 8 -18.04 -13.36 8.93
N GLY A 9 -18.35 -12.14 8.48
CA GLY A 9 -17.93 -10.91 9.14
C GLY A 9 -16.41 -10.76 9.19
N MET A 10 -15.68 -11.34 8.23
CA MET A 10 -14.23 -11.24 8.13
C MET A 10 -13.75 -10.22 7.10
N ALA A 11 -14.64 -9.76 6.21
CA ALA A 11 -14.38 -8.70 5.25
C ALA A 11 -15.41 -7.59 5.42
N ARG A 12 -14.96 -6.33 5.42
CA ARG A 12 -15.84 -5.16 5.55
C ARG A 12 -15.35 -4.02 4.68
N LEU A 13 -16.29 -3.35 4.01
CA LEU A 13 -16.06 -2.10 3.31
C LEU A 13 -16.63 -0.95 4.13
N LEU A 14 -15.84 0.11 4.28
CA LEU A 14 -16.28 1.38 4.85
C LEU A 14 -16.19 2.44 3.76
N PHE A 15 -17.19 3.31 3.70
CA PHE A 15 -17.22 4.46 2.81
C PHE A 15 -17.41 5.74 3.62
N ALA A 16 -16.70 6.80 3.22
CA ALA A 16 -17.01 8.15 3.64
C ALA A 16 -17.72 8.85 2.48
N GLU A 17 -18.86 9.46 2.76
CA GLU A 17 -19.72 10.09 1.76
C GLU A 17 -19.94 11.57 2.08
N ILE A 18 -20.17 12.36 1.04
CA ILE A 18 -20.62 13.74 1.18
C ILE A 18 -22.12 13.73 1.51
N ALA A 19 -22.48 14.23 2.69
CA ALA A 19 -23.86 14.17 3.19
C ALA A 19 -24.91 14.77 2.24
N ALA A 20 -24.55 15.83 1.49
CA ALA A 20 -25.47 16.49 0.57
C ALA A 20 -25.74 15.69 -0.72
N THR A 21 -24.80 14.85 -1.16
CA THR A 21 -24.85 14.19 -2.48
C THR A 21 -24.78 12.67 -2.40
N ALA A 22 -24.53 12.10 -1.21
CA ALA A 22 -24.18 10.70 -0.99
C ALA A 22 -22.99 10.19 -1.84
N ALA A 23 -22.18 11.11 -2.38
CA ALA A 23 -21.05 10.73 -3.22
C ALA A 23 -19.92 10.13 -2.35
N PRO A 24 -19.42 8.91 -2.65
CA PRO A 24 -18.32 8.32 -1.92
C PRO A 24 -17.01 9.02 -2.27
N VAL A 25 -16.32 9.51 -1.23
CA VAL A 25 -15.07 10.27 -1.37
C VAL A 25 -13.87 9.59 -0.73
N ALA A 26 -14.09 8.58 0.12
CA ALA A 26 -13.05 7.68 0.59
C ALA A 26 -13.61 6.28 0.86
N THR A 27 -12.75 5.27 0.79
CA THR A 27 -13.09 3.89 1.12
C THR A 27 -11.94 3.18 1.83
N LEU A 28 -12.28 2.21 2.70
CA LEU A 28 -11.35 1.25 3.29
C LEU A 28 -11.93 -0.16 3.14
N PHE A 29 -11.10 -1.09 2.68
CA PHE A 29 -11.38 -2.52 2.67
C PHE A 29 -10.59 -3.19 3.78
N LEU A 30 -11.32 -3.66 4.78
CA LEU A 30 -10.79 -4.29 5.98
C LEU A 30 -10.98 -5.80 5.91
N VAL A 31 -9.93 -6.55 6.27
CA VAL A 31 -9.98 -7.99 6.43
C VAL A 31 -9.50 -8.36 7.82
N SER A 32 -10.20 -9.28 8.51
CA SER A 32 -9.85 -9.72 9.84
C SER A 32 -9.42 -11.17 9.90
N CYS A 33 -8.45 -11.48 10.76
CA CYS A 33 -8.05 -12.82 11.13
C CYS A 33 -7.68 -12.87 12.61
N GLY A 34 -8.33 -13.75 13.38
CA GLY A 34 -8.19 -13.78 14.83
C GLY A 34 -8.52 -12.42 15.47
N PRO A 35 -7.69 -11.89 16.39
CA PRO A 35 -7.95 -10.63 17.07
C PRO A 35 -7.61 -9.38 16.23
N ARG A 36 -7.09 -9.55 15.01
CA ARG A 36 -6.53 -8.48 14.19
C ARG A 36 -7.42 -8.15 13.00
N VAL A 37 -7.58 -6.85 12.75
CA VAL A 37 -8.07 -6.30 11.49
C VAL A 37 -6.91 -5.68 10.73
N VAL A 38 -6.88 -5.94 9.44
CA VAL A 38 -5.89 -5.42 8.51
C VAL A 38 -6.55 -4.46 7.54
N ASP A 39 -5.95 -3.30 7.39
CA ASP A 39 -6.28 -2.34 6.35
C ASP A 39 -5.67 -2.75 5.01
N LEU A 40 -6.38 -3.59 4.26
CA LEU A 40 -5.83 -4.23 3.07
C LEU A 40 -5.73 -3.25 1.89
N TYR A 41 -6.81 -2.52 1.65
CA TYR A 41 -6.88 -1.52 0.59
C TYR A 41 -7.65 -0.29 1.04
N GLY A 42 -7.34 0.84 0.44
CA GLY A 42 -8.08 2.08 0.65
C GLY A 42 -7.93 3.01 -0.54
N GLY A 43 -8.88 3.91 -0.68
CA GLY A 43 -8.92 4.87 -1.77
C GLY A 43 -9.53 6.18 -1.31
N THR A 44 -9.15 7.28 -1.95
CA THR A 44 -9.70 8.60 -1.65
C THR A 44 -9.70 9.41 -2.94
N THR A 45 -10.81 10.07 -3.23
CA THR A 45 -10.90 10.99 -4.36
C THR A 45 -10.13 12.28 -4.04
N LYS A 46 -9.86 13.12 -5.05
CA LYS A 46 -9.26 14.45 -4.80
C LYS A 46 -10.10 15.25 -3.78
N GLU A 47 -11.41 15.28 -3.99
CA GLU A 47 -12.35 15.97 -3.12
C GLU A 47 -12.33 15.43 -1.68
N GLY A 48 -12.24 14.11 -1.52
CA GLY A 48 -12.09 13.47 -0.21
C GLY A 48 -10.76 13.80 0.45
N GLY A 49 -9.69 13.92 -0.33
CA GLY A 49 -8.38 14.32 0.15
C GLY A 49 -8.38 15.75 0.69
N ASP A 50 -8.97 16.69 -0.07
CA ASP A 50 -9.11 18.09 0.31
C ASP A 50 -9.92 18.25 1.62
N ARG A 51 -10.90 17.38 1.84
CA ARG A 51 -11.72 17.32 3.08
C ARG A 51 -11.16 16.42 4.18
N ARG A 52 -10.01 15.79 3.97
CA ARG A 52 -9.41 14.82 4.90
C ARG A 52 -10.34 13.64 5.24
N ALA A 53 -11.22 13.23 4.32
CA ALA A 53 -12.19 12.14 4.51
C ALA A 53 -11.52 10.80 4.88
N ASN A 54 -10.30 10.58 4.39
CA ASN A 54 -9.49 9.41 4.78
C ASN A 54 -9.13 9.38 6.27
N HIS A 55 -8.93 10.53 6.92
CA HIS A 55 -8.63 10.60 8.35
C HIS A 55 -9.88 10.28 9.18
N LEU A 56 -11.04 10.84 8.78
CA LEU A 56 -12.33 10.50 9.36
C LEU A 56 -12.62 8.99 9.25
N LEU A 57 -12.46 8.45 8.04
CA LEU A 57 -12.76 7.04 7.78
C LEU A 57 -11.84 6.10 8.58
N LYS A 58 -10.58 6.48 8.79
CA LYS A 58 -9.64 5.78 9.66
C LYS A 58 -10.07 5.80 11.13
N TRP A 59 -10.44 6.97 11.63
CA TRP A 59 -10.92 7.11 13.01
C TRP A 59 -12.16 6.26 13.27
N GLU A 60 -13.13 6.29 12.35
CA GLU A 60 -14.32 5.46 12.42
C GLU A 60 -13.98 3.97 12.29
N ALA A 61 -13.01 3.60 11.45
CA ALA A 61 -12.53 2.23 11.38
C ALA A 61 -11.96 1.74 12.73
N PHE A 62 -11.16 2.55 13.43
CA PHE A 62 -10.64 2.19 14.75
C PHE A 62 -11.76 1.98 15.78
N LYS A 63 -12.72 2.91 15.84
CA LYS A 63 -13.89 2.81 16.72
C LYS A 63 -14.68 1.54 16.46
N ARG A 64 -15.02 1.29 15.19
CA ARG A 64 -15.78 0.10 14.79
C ARG A 64 -15.03 -1.19 15.04
N CYS A 65 -13.71 -1.24 14.81
CA CYS A 65 -12.93 -2.44 15.11
C CYS A 65 -13.00 -2.79 16.60
N ARG A 66 -12.96 -1.79 17.48
CA ARG A 66 -13.15 -1.99 18.92
C ARG A 66 -14.57 -2.45 19.25
N GLU A 67 -15.59 -1.86 18.63
CA GLU A 67 -16.99 -2.27 18.80
C GLU A 67 -17.24 -3.71 18.32
N TRP A 68 -16.56 -4.14 17.26
CA TRP A 68 -16.60 -5.51 16.75
C TRP A 68 -15.74 -6.49 17.55
N GLY A 69 -15.07 -6.05 18.63
CA GLY A 69 -14.31 -6.90 19.54
C GLY A 69 -12.87 -7.22 19.10
N PHE A 70 -12.35 -6.54 18.08
CA PHE A 70 -10.95 -6.69 17.67
C PHE A 70 -10.01 -5.94 18.62
N ARG A 71 -8.82 -6.51 18.83
CA ARG A 71 -7.79 -5.97 19.74
C ARG A 71 -6.64 -5.30 19.00
N GLU A 72 -6.44 -5.64 17.73
CA GLU A 72 -5.34 -5.15 16.93
C GLU A 72 -5.85 -4.56 15.62
N TYR A 73 -5.33 -3.39 15.26
CA TYR A 73 -5.53 -2.77 13.96
C TYR A 73 -4.18 -2.62 13.26
N ASP A 74 -3.99 -3.36 12.17
CA ASP A 74 -2.79 -3.34 11.35
C ASP A 74 -3.01 -2.38 10.17
N LEU A 75 -2.27 -1.27 10.19
CA LEU A 75 -2.30 -0.27 9.12
C LEU A 75 -1.61 -0.76 7.84
N TRP A 76 -1.01 -1.95 7.83
CA TRP A 76 -0.17 -2.50 6.77
C TRP A 76 1.16 -1.74 6.59
N GLY A 77 1.95 -2.14 5.60
CA GLY A 77 3.33 -1.69 5.40
C GLY A 77 3.54 -0.19 5.15
N LEU A 78 4.79 0.25 5.33
CA LEU A 78 5.25 1.63 5.20
C LEU A 78 6.19 1.79 3.98
N PRO A 79 5.69 1.69 2.74
CA PRO A 79 6.57 1.57 1.57
C PRO A 79 7.25 2.88 1.15
N ARG A 80 6.74 4.03 1.60
CA ARG A 80 7.21 5.38 1.24
C ARG A 80 7.02 6.34 2.41
N GLU A 81 7.85 7.38 2.47
CA GLU A 81 7.87 8.36 3.56
C GLU A 81 6.52 9.07 3.77
N GLY A 82 5.85 9.50 2.70
CA GLY A 82 4.54 10.16 2.82
C GLY A 82 3.46 9.27 3.45
N ILE A 83 3.47 7.96 3.15
CA ILE A 83 2.56 6.98 3.77
C ILE A 83 2.94 6.75 5.23
N ALA A 84 4.24 6.71 5.53
CA ALA A 84 4.72 6.56 6.89
C ALA A 84 4.31 7.75 7.78
N ARG A 85 4.47 8.98 7.29
CA ARG A 85 4.05 10.21 7.99
C ARG A 85 2.54 10.28 8.20
N PHE A 86 1.75 9.83 7.22
CA PHE A 86 0.30 9.72 7.40
C PHE A 86 -0.05 8.72 8.51
N LYS A 87 0.59 7.55 8.52
CA LYS A 87 0.30 6.49 9.49
C LYS A 87 0.79 6.79 10.91
N SER A 88 1.90 7.51 11.06
CA SER A 88 2.43 7.87 12.39
C SER A 88 1.49 8.80 13.18
N GLY A 89 0.63 9.56 12.50
CA GLY A 89 -0.36 10.43 13.13
C GLY A 89 -1.45 9.69 13.93
N PHE A 90 -1.58 8.37 13.80
CA PHE A 90 -2.63 7.59 14.48
C PHE A 90 -2.18 6.96 15.81
N GLY A 91 -0.93 7.20 16.25
CA GLY A 91 -0.43 6.69 17.53
C GLY A 91 -0.16 5.18 17.58
N GLY A 92 -0.02 4.54 16.41
CA GLY A 92 0.38 3.13 16.30
C GLY A 92 1.88 2.91 16.53
N ARG A 93 2.30 1.64 16.57
CA ARG A 93 3.71 1.24 16.66
C ARG A 93 4.17 0.61 15.35
N GLU A 94 5.34 1.00 14.87
CA GLU A 94 5.99 0.30 13.76
C GLU A 94 6.49 -1.08 14.20
N ILE A 95 6.15 -2.11 13.44
CA ILE A 95 6.59 -3.49 13.65
C ILE A 95 7.46 -3.92 12.49
N ARG A 96 8.70 -4.28 12.79
CA ARG A 96 9.62 -4.90 11.81
C ARG A 96 9.54 -6.40 11.94
N TYR A 97 9.02 -7.06 10.90
CA TYR A 97 9.02 -8.51 10.80
C TYR A 97 10.40 -9.04 10.38
N ILE A 98 10.64 -10.34 10.59
CA ILE A 98 11.90 -11.03 10.23
C ILE A 98 12.23 -11.00 8.74
N GLY A 99 11.27 -10.62 7.89
CA GLY A 99 11.40 -10.60 6.44
C GLY A 99 11.03 -11.93 5.80
N ALA A 100 11.31 -12.05 4.50
CA ALA A 100 11.11 -13.29 3.77
C ALA A 100 12.26 -14.25 4.07
N TRP A 101 11.93 -15.53 4.27
CA TRP A 101 12.90 -16.61 4.33
C TRP A 101 12.85 -17.41 3.03
N ASP A 102 13.94 -17.37 2.26
CA ASP A 102 14.02 -18.09 0.99
C ASP A 102 14.63 -19.48 1.20
N LEU A 103 13.78 -20.52 1.15
CA LEU A 103 14.24 -21.91 1.14
C LEU A 103 14.65 -22.32 -0.28
N GLN A 104 15.92 -22.67 -0.46
CA GLN A 104 16.44 -23.11 -1.75
C GLN A 104 16.12 -24.59 -1.96
N VAL A 105 15.07 -24.86 -2.74
CA VAL A 105 14.68 -26.24 -3.11
C VAL A 105 15.42 -26.75 -4.34
N ASP A 106 15.82 -25.86 -5.25
CA ASP A 106 16.62 -26.18 -6.45
C ASP A 106 17.77 -25.19 -6.64
N PRO A 107 19.02 -25.60 -6.35
CA PRO A 107 20.20 -24.75 -6.52
C PRO A 107 20.47 -24.33 -7.97
N VAL A 108 20.12 -25.17 -8.95
CA VAL A 108 20.38 -24.88 -10.38
C VAL A 108 19.35 -23.88 -10.89
N GLY A 109 18.07 -24.12 -10.64
CA GLY A 109 16.98 -23.19 -10.97
C GLY A 109 17.21 -21.82 -10.34
N ARG A 110 17.67 -21.76 -9.08
CA ARG A 110 18.01 -20.49 -8.44
C ARG A 110 19.16 -19.75 -9.14
N ARG A 111 20.21 -20.46 -9.56
CA ARG A 111 21.32 -19.85 -10.31
C ARG A 111 20.85 -19.30 -11.66
N MET A 112 19.98 -20.02 -12.36
CA MET A 112 19.39 -19.57 -13.63
C MET A 112 18.54 -18.31 -13.44
N LEU A 113 17.65 -18.29 -12.44
CA LEU A 113 16.85 -17.11 -12.10
C LEU A 113 17.74 -15.91 -11.78
N SER A 114 18.74 -16.08 -10.91
CA SER A 114 19.67 -15.01 -10.55
C SER A 114 20.49 -14.50 -11.75
N ALA A 115 20.86 -15.38 -12.69
CA ALA A 115 21.51 -14.96 -13.93
C ALA A 115 20.56 -14.15 -14.83
N GLY A 116 19.30 -14.59 -14.95
CA GLY A 116 18.25 -13.89 -15.70
C GLY A 116 17.94 -12.51 -15.13
N GLU A 117 17.82 -12.39 -13.80
CA GLU A 117 17.61 -11.11 -13.11
C GLU A 117 18.75 -10.13 -13.38
N ARG A 118 20.01 -10.58 -13.27
CA ARG A 118 21.19 -9.76 -13.62
C ARG A 118 21.17 -9.33 -15.08
N GLY A 119 20.85 -10.24 -16.00
CA GLY A 119 20.74 -9.95 -17.43
C GLY A 119 19.66 -8.91 -17.73
N ARG A 120 18.47 -9.06 -17.12
CA ARG A 120 17.37 -8.09 -17.23
C ARG A 120 17.75 -6.72 -16.71
N ASP A 121 18.39 -6.65 -15.55
CA ASP A 121 18.80 -5.39 -14.94
C ASP A 121 19.89 -4.69 -15.78
N MET A 122 20.82 -5.45 -16.35
CA MET A 122 21.82 -4.95 -17.28
C MET A 122 21.18 -4.42 -18.57
N TYR A 123 20.26 -5.18 -19.16
CA TYR A 123 19.50 -4.75 -20.33
C TYR A 123 18.70 -3.46 -20.06
N ARG A 124 18.01 -3.40 -18.91
CA ARG A 124 17.27 -2.22 -18.48
C ARG A 124 18.23 -1.03 -18.39
N ARG A 125 19.34 -1.15 -17.67
CA ARG A 125 20.34 -0.07 -17.54
C ARG A 125 20.86 0.40 -18.90
N TRP A 126 21.17 -0.52 -19.82
CA TRP A 126 21.62 -0.19 -21.17
C TRP A 126 20.53 0.57 -21.96
N ARG A 127 19.32 0.02 -22.03
CA ARG A 127 18.20 0.63 -22.78
C ARG A 127 17.78 2.00 -22.26
N TYR A 128 17.84 2.24 -20.95
CA TYR A 128 17.53 3.56 -20.37
C TYR A 128 18.68 4.56 -20.45
N ARG A 129 19.90 4.11 -20.78
CA ARG A 129 21.06 4.98 -21.00
C ARG A 129 21.00 5.69 -22.36
N ASP A 130 20.34 5.10 -23.35
CA ASP A 130 20.20 5.65 -24.70
C ASP A 130 19.03 6.65 -24.85
N VAL A 131 18.11 6.73 -23.87
CA VAL A 131 16.93 7.62 -23.92
C VAL A 131 17.18 8.98 -23.25
N HIS A 132 18.25 9.15 -22.47
CA HIS A 132 18.62 10.41 -21.80
C HIS A 132 20.07 10.83 -22.09
N ARG A 133 20.44 10.92 -23.36
CA ARG A 133 21.55 11.78 -23.77
C ARG A 133 20.98 13.21 -23.86
N PRO A 134 21.50 14.20 -23.11
CA PRO A 134 21.13 15.59 -23.37
C PRO A 134 21.43 15.89 -24.83
N ALA A 135 20.51 16.56 -25.53
CA ALA A 135 20.86 17.18 -26.80
C ALA A 135 22.00 18.16 -26.51
N ASP A 136 23.14 17.98 -27.16
CA ASP A 136 24.28 18.88 -27.06
C ASP A 136 23.83 20.25 -27.61
N ASP A 137 23.59 21.21 -26.72
CA ASP A 137 23.42 22.62 -27.08
C ASP A 137 24.77 23.16 -27.57
N GLY A 138 24.99 23.01 -28.87
CA GLY A 138 26.02 23.76 -29.58
C GLY A 138 25.62 25.22 -29.68
N ALA A 139 26.22 26.08 -28.85
CA ALA A 139 26.35 27.50 -29.14
C ALA A 139 27.66 28.01 -28.57
N GLY A 140 28.63 28.20 -29.46
CA GLY A 140 29.91 28.82 -29.17
C GLY A 140 29.76 30.32 -28.89
N ILE A 141 30.63 30.79 -28.00
CA ILE A 141 31.40 32.04 -28.11
C ILE A 141 31.17 32.85 -29.40
N GLY A 142 30.71 34.09 -29.21
CA GLY A 142 30.60 35.15 -30.21
C GLY A 142 29.91 36.38 -29.62
#